data_AF-A0A2A2QXJ8-F1
#
_entry.id   AF-A0A2A2QXJ8-F1
#
_cell.length_a   1.000
_cell.length_b   1.000
_cell.length_c   1.000
_cell.angle_alpha   90.00
_cell.angle_beta   90.00
_cell.angle_gamma   90.00
#
_symmetry.space_group_name_H-M   'P 1'
#
loop_
_entity.id
_entity.type
_entity.pdbx_description
1 polymer ?
#
loop_
_entity_poly.entity_id
_entity_poly.type
_entity_poly.pdbx_seq_one_letter_code
_entity_poly.pdbx_strand_id
1 'polypeptide(L)'
;MSIPSIRRALLIRCGLGIGVLLCLLSAGIYLMVRESLYRELDDSIRETAAILANQVELENEAITYEWQEGIGTNRGLIDGALFQFWNESGASTTRSPALHWRDLPKFCGVDGGPLLRNIPLPDGHHGRAVGLRVYPFVVPEEMVAMKERGRIIDPKSLPHILVVARDAEPLHHALERLRWVLAGGGLLTLGFGFVLIDRAIRSSLRPIHLLDSQV
;
A
#
# COMPACT_ATOMS: atom_id res chain seq x y z
N MET A 1 -5.74 7.55 -57.15
CA MET A 1 -6.01 7.05 -55.79
C MET A 1 -5.32 5.69 -55.67
N SER A 2 -4.18 5.62 -54.97
CA SER A 2 -3.40 4.38 -54.86
C SER A 2 -4.10 3.41 -53.90
N ILE A 3 -4.48 2.25 -54.41
CA ILE A 3 -5.13 1.19 -53.63
C ILE A 3 -4.12 0.74 -52.56
N PRO A 4 -4.42 0.82 -51.25
CA PRO A 4 -3.50 0.38 -50.23
C PRO A 4 -3.22 -1.11 -50.42
N SER A 5 -1.93 -1.46 -50.52
CA SER A 5 -1.50 -2.85 -50.69
C SER A 5 -2.08 -3.71 -49.57
N ILE A 6 -2.67 -4.86 -49.94
CA ILE A 6 -3.28 -5.83 -49.01
C ILE A 6 -2.33 -6.18 -47.86
N ARG A 7 -1.01 -6.16 -48.11
CA ARG A 7 0.03 -6.38 -47.09
C ARG A 7 0.05 -5.31 -46.01
N ARG A 8 -0.09 -4.03 -46.38
CA ARG A 8 -0.12 -2.92 -45.43
C ARG A 8 -1.37 -2.99 -44.55
N ALA A 9 -2.51 -3.35 -45.15
CA ALA A 9 -3.75 -3.56 -44.40
C ALA A 9 -3.65 -4.75 -43.42
N LEU A 10 -3.03 -5.86 -43.83
CA LEU A 10 -2.83 -7.03 -42.97
C LEU A 10 -1.85 -6.75 -41.82
N LEU A 11 -0.73 -6.08 -42.11
CA LEU A 11 0.23 -5.61 -41.11
C LEU A 11 -0.41 -4.71 -40.06
N ILE A 12 -1.21 -3.73 -40.50
CA ILE A 12 -1.89 -2.81 -39.57
C ILE A 12 -2.91 -3.57 -38.72
N ARG A 13 -3.71 -4.47 -39.30
CA ARG A 13 -4.71 -5.25 -38.54
C ARG A 13 -4.07 -6.20 -37.53
N CYS A 14 -3.02 -6.92 -37.91
CA CYS A 14 -2.28 -7.79 -37.00
C CYS A 14 -1.55 -6.99 -35.91
N GLY A 15 -0.90 -5.88 -36.29
CA GLY A 15 -0.23 -4.99 -35.34
C GLY A 15 -1.21 -4.36 -34.35
N LEU A 16 -2.39 -3.97 -34.80
CA LEU A 16 -3.47 -3.48 -33.93
C LEU A 16 -3.92 -4.57 -32.96
N GLY A 17 -4.15 -5.80 -33.45
CA GLY A 17 -4.54 -6.93 -32.60
C GLY A 17 -3.52 -7.24 -31.51
N ILE A 18 -2.23 -7.29 -31.88
CA ILE A 18 -1.12 -7.48 -30.91
C ILE A 18 -1.05 -6.29 -29.95
N GLY A 19 -1.22 -5.06 -30.44
CA GLY A 19 -1.21 -3.86 -29.61
C GLY A 19 -2.33 -3.85 -28.58
N VAL A 20 -3.55 -4.21 -28.98
CA VAL A 20 -4.67 -4.37 -28.04
C VAL A 20 -4.38 -5.46 -27.01
N LEU A 21 -3.87 -6.61 -27.44
CA LEU A 21 -3.52 -7.71 -26.53
C LEU A 21 -2.45 -7.28 -25.51
N LEU A 22 -1.40 -6.58 -25.96
CA LEU A 22 -0.36 -6.05 -25.08
C LEU A 22 -0.92 -5.02 -24.10
N CYS A 23 -1.76 -4.09 -24.55
CA CYS A 23 -2.41 -3.11 -23.67
C CYS A 23 -3.26 -3.80 -22.59
N LEU A 24 -4.05 -4.81 -22.96
CA LEU A 24 -4.87 -5.56 -22.01
C LEU A 24 -4.00 -6.32 -20.99
N LEU A 25 -2.94 -6.99 -21.45
CA LEU A 25 -2.02 -7.72 -20.58
C LEU A 25 -1.28 -6.78 -19.62
N SER A 26 -0.75 -5.67 -20.13
CA SER A 26 -0.06 -4.65 -19.32
C SER A 26 -1.01 -4.02 -18.29
N ALA A 27 -2.25 -3.70 -18.67
CA ALA A 27 -3.25 -3.20 -17.74
C ALA A 27 -3.57 -4.24 -16.66
N GLY A 28 -3.74 -5.51 -17.03
CA GLY A 28 -3.96 -6.61 -16.09
C GLY A 28 -2.82 -6.76 -15.08
N ILE A 29 -1.57 -6.79 -15.54
CA ILE A 29 -0.39 -6.86 -14.67
C ILE A 29 -0.33 -5.65 -13.73
N TYR A 30 -0.52 -4.44 -14.26
CA TYR A 30 -0.49 -3.22 -13.46
C TYR A 30 -1.54 -3.24 -12.33
N LEU A 31 -2.78 -3.60 -12.66
CA LEU A 31 -3.87 -3.68 -11.68
C LEU A 31 -3.60 -4.74 -10.60
N MET A 32 -3.11 -5.93 -11.01
CA MET A 32 -2.78 -7.01 -10.09
C MET A 32 -1.65 -6.63 -9.12
N VAL A 33 -0.56 -6.03 -9.62
CA VAL A 33 0.55 -5.58 -8.77
C VAL A 33 0.09 -4.45 -7.84
N ARG A 34 -0.69 -3.49 -8.35
CA ARG A 34 -1.27 -2.43 -7.52
C ARG A 34 -2.08 -2.99 -6.37
N GLU A 35 -2.99 -3.90 -6.65
CA GLU A 35 -3.83 -4.50 -5.62
C GLU A 35 -3.02 -5.34 -4.62
N SER A 36 -1.97 -6.02 -5.08
CA SER A 36 -1.04 -6.75 -4.20
C SER A 36 -0.32 -5.81 -3.23
N LEU A 37 0.29 -4.73 -3.73
CA LEU A 37 1.06 -3.80 -2.91
C LEU A 37 0.18 -3.06 -1.89
N TYR A 38 -1.03 -2.66 -2.27
CA TYR A 38 -1.97 -2.03 -1.33
C TYR A 38 -2.44 -3.00 -0.25
N ARG A 39 -2.67 -4.28 -0.59
CA ARG A 39 -3.03 -5.30 0.40
C ARG A 39 -1.90 -5.55 1.38
N GLU A 40 -0.67 -5.71 0.89
CA GLU A 40 0.51 -5.90 1.74
C GLU A 40 0.73 -4.72 2.70
N LEU A 41 0.54 -3.49 2.21
CA LEU A 41 0.59 -2.29 3.05
C LEU A 41 -0.52 -2.29 4.11
N ASP A 42 -1.77 -2.56 3.71
CA ASP A 42 -2.91 -2.59 4.62
C ASP A 42 -2.75 -3.69 5.69
N ASP A 43 -2.24 -4.86 5.33
CA ASP A 43 -1.99 -5.97 6.25
C ASP A 43 -0.87 -5.63 7.25
N SER A 44 0.25 -5.07 6.78
CA SER A 44 1.33 -4.62 7.65
C SER A 44 0.89 -3.55 8.66
N ILE A 45 0.04 -2.61 8.23
CA ILE A 45 -0.53 -1.58 9.11
C ILE A 45 -1.45 -2.21 10.17
N ARG A 46 -2.31 -3.16 9.77
CA ARG A 46 -3.21 -3.87 10.71
C ARG A 46 -2.44 -4.68 11.73
N GLU A 47 -1.40 -5.41 11.31
CA GLU A 47 -0.55 -6.18 12.22
C GLU A 47 0.15 -5.27 13.22
N THR A 48 0.73 -4.16 12.76
CA THR A 48 1.36 -3.17 13.63
C THR A 48 0.35 -2.59 14.63
N ALA A 49 -0.87 -2.29 14.18
CA ALA A 49 -1.93 -1.80 15.04
C ALA A 49 -2.40 -2.84 16.07
N ALA A 50 -2.46 -4.11 15.71
CA ALA A 50 -2.79 -5.19 16.64
C ALA A 50 -1.72 -5.36 17.73
N ILE A 51 -0.44 -5.24 17.36
CA ILE A 51 0.67 -5.27 18.33
C ILE A 51 0.56 -4.07 19.28
N LEU A 52 0.44 -2.85 18.74
CA LEU A 52 0.37 -1.61 19.54
C LEU A 52 -0.89 -1.52 20.41
N ALA A 53 -2.02 -2.09 19.96
CA ALA A 53 -3.26 -2.13 20.74
C ALA A 53 -3.10 -2.90 22.06
N ASN A 54 -2.20 -3.89 22.09
CA ASN A 54 -1.90 -4.69 23.28
C ASN A 54 -0.81 -4.06 24.17
N GLN A 55 -0.39 -2.81 23.92
CA GLN A 55 0.65 -2.12 24.70
C GLN A 55 0.11 -0.98 25.56
N VAL A 56 -1.20 -0.93 25.74
CA VAL A 56 -1.87 0.04 26.62
C VAL A 56 -2.21 -0.68 27.91
N GLU A 57 -1.57 -0.27 28.99
CA GLU A 57 -1.74 -0.86 30.31
C GLU A 57 -2.38 0.15 31.26
N LEU A 58 -3.13 -0.36 32.24
CA LEU A 58 -3.57 0.41 33.38
C LEU A 58 -2.85 -0.14 34.61
N GLU A 59 -1.84 0.60 35.06
CA GLU A 59 -0.98 0.25 36.18
C GLU A 59 -0.95 1.40 37.19
N ASN A 60 -1.06 1.12 38.49
CA ASN A 60 -1.06 2.12 39.56
C ASN A 60 -2.10 3.23 39.35
N GLU A 61 -3.30 2.87 38.88
CA GLU A 61 -4.40 3.80 38.53
C GLU A 61 -4.07 4.78 37.39
N ALA A 62 -2.96 4.57 36.66
CA ALA A 62 -2.52 5.40 35.54
C ALA A 62 -2.39 4.58 34.25
N ILE A 63 -2.65 5.23 33.11
CA ILE A 63 -2.43 4.60 31.80
C ILE A 63 -0.94 4.66 31.48
N THR A 64 -0.32 3.49 31.34
CA THR A 64 1.06 3.32 30.93
C THR A 64 1.12 2.73 29.53
N TYR A 65 2.23 2.99 28.84
CA TYR A 65 2.46 2.52 27.48
C TYR A 65 3.76 1.74 27.47
N GLU A 66 3.68 0.41 27.33
CA GLU A 66 4.83 -0.51 27.43
C GLU A 66 5.99 -0.09 26.49
N TRP A 67 5.65 0.42 25.30
CA TRP A 67 6.64 0.87 24.31
C TRP A 67 7.50 2.06 24.79
N GLN A 68 7.02 2.89 25.73
CA GLN A 68 7.78 4.03 26.26
C GLN A 68 8.88 3.59 27.22
N GLU A 69 8.65 2.50 27.94
CA GLU A 69 9.61 1.97 28.92
C GLU A 69 10.77 1.25 28.23
N GLY A 70 10.64 0.96 26.92
CA GLY A 70 11.65 0.28 26.13
C GLY A 70 11.88 -1.16 26.59
N ILE A 71 10.95 -1.69 27.37
CA ILE A 71 10.87 -3.07 27.82
C ILE A 71 10.06 -3.81 26.74
N GLY A 72 10.73 -4.62 25.92
CA GLY A 72 10.06 -5.42 24.89
C GLY A 72 10.89 -5.67 23.63
N THR A 73 10.54 -6.74 22.91
CA THR A 73 11.23 -7.22 21.70
C THR A 73 10.92 -6.37 20.45
N ASN A 74 9.98 -5.41 20.55
CA ASN A 74 9.40 -4.70 19.40
C ASN A 74 10.00 -3.31 19.12
N ARG A 75 11.11 -2.92 19.76
CA ARG A 75 11.78 -1.61 19.56
C ARG A 75 11.99 -1.26 18.08
N GLY A 76 12.47 -2.21 17.27
CA GLY A 76 12.69 -2.00 15.84
C GLY A 76 11.41 -1.75 15.03
N LEU A 77 10.26 -2.23 15.51
CA LEU A 77 8.95 -1.94 14.90
C LEU A 77 8.48 -0.51 15.23
N ILE A 78 8.83 -0.03 16.43
CA ILE A 78 8.37 1.25 17.00
C ILE A 78 9.20 2.44 16.50
N ASP A 79 10.51 2.28 16.32
CA ASP A 79 11.42 3.37 15.96
C ASP A 79 11.12 4.03 14.59
N GLY A 80 10.39 3.33 13.71
CA GLY A 80 9.98 3.86 12.40
C GLY A 80 8.46 3.96 12.20
N ALA A 81 7.65 3.53 13.16
CA ALA A 81 6.20 3.53 13.01
C ALA A 81 5.59 4.89 13.39
N LEU A 82 4.67 5.38 12.56
CA LEU A 82 3.90 6.58 12.84
C LEU A 82 2.62 6.15 13.56
N PHE A 83 2.51 6.38 14.87
CA PHE A 83 1.29 6.03 15.59
C PHE A 83 0.98 7.01 16.70
N GLN A 84 -0.31 7.11 17.04
CA GLN A 84 -0.80 8.01 18.06
C GLN A 84 -2.01 7.41 18.79
N PHE A 85 -1.95 7.47 20.12
CA PHE A 85 -3.06 7.18 21.02
C PHE A 85 -3.75 8.48 21.40
N TRP A 86 -5.02 8.58 21.06
CA TRP A 86 -5.89 9.67 21.44
C TRP A 86 -6.74 9.23 22.63
N ASN A 87 -6.72 9.99 23.72
CA ASN A 87 -7.76 9.80 24.74
C ASN A 87 -9.11 10.17 24.12
N GLU A 88 -10.12 9.30 24.28
CA GLU A 88 -11.46 9.59 23.77
C GLU A 88 -12.16 10.64 24.63
N SER A 89 -11.95 10.59 25.95
CA SER A 89 -12.60 11.41 26.96
C SER A 89 -11.89 12.75 27.25
N GLY A 90 -10.70 12.96 26.72
CA GLY A 90 -9.86 14.13 27.04
C GLY A 90 -8.98 14.59 25.89
N ALA A 91 -8.24 15.68 26.11
CA ALA A 91 -7.30 16.25 25.14
C ALA A 91 -5.90 15.61 25.20
N SER A 92 -5.65 14.69 26.14
CA SER A 92 -4.35 14.03 26.27
C SER A 92 -4.12 13.06 25.12
N THR A 93 -2.91 13.07 24.56
CA THR A 93 -2.50 12.16 23.50
C THR A 93 -1.05 11.77 23.67
N THR A 94 -0.75 10.51 23.35
CA THR A 94 0.61 9.97 23.33
C THR A 94 0.93 9.54 21.91
N ARG A 95 2.11 9.90 21.41
CA ARG A 95 2.50 9.70 20.01
C ARG A 95 3.88 9.09 19.90
N SER A 96 4.14 8.41 18.79
CA SER A 96 5.46 7.83 18.52
C SER A 96 6.53 8.92 18.33
N PRO A 97 7.81 8.63 18.64
CA PRO A 97 8.90 9.59 18.43
C PRO A 97 9.02 10.08 16.98
N ALA A 98 8.71 9.21 16.01
CA ALA A 98 8.78 9.51 14.58
C ALA A 98 7.76 10.59 14.13
N LEU A 99 6.70 10.83 14.91
CA LEU A 99 5.76 11.93 14.65
C LEU A 99 6.26 13.29 15.15
N HIS A 100 7.31 13.33 15.98
CA HIS A 100 7.80 14.54 16.63
C HIS A 100 6.68 15.36 17.30
N TRP A 101 6.39 16.58 16.82
CA TRP A 101 5.32 17.46 17.34
C TRP A 101 4.03 17.42 16.50
N ARG A 102 3.96 16.54 15.50
CA ARG A 102 2.82 16.45 14.58
C ARG A 102 1.79 15.45 15.07
N ASP A 103 0.54 15.66 14.64
CA ASP A 103 -0.60 14.83 15.01
C ASP A 103 -1.16 14.10 13.80
N LEU A 104 -1.54 12.83 13.99
CA LEU A 104 -2.32 12.04 13.05
C LEU A 104 -3.82 12.38 13.20
N PRO A 105 -4.62 12.35 12.12
CA PRO A 105 -6.04 12.58 12.24
C PRO A 105 -6.69 11.52 13.17
N LYS A 106 -7.53 11.97 14.10
CA LYS A 106 -8.30 11.09 14.99
C LYS A 106 -9.50 10.50 14.24
N PHE A 107 -9.53 9.18 14.05
CA PHE A 107 -10.66 8.45 13.46
C PHE A 107 -10.68 6.99 13.91
N CYS A 108 -11.85 6.36 13.88
CA CYS A 108 -12.04 4.93 14.06
C CYS A 108 -13.25 4.45 13.25
N GLY A 109 -13.44 3.13 13.14
CA GLY A 109 -14.58 2.53 12.47
C GLY A 109 -15.86 2.55 13.30
N VAL A 110 -16.93 2.01 12.71
CA VAL A 110 -18.21 1.80 13.40
C VAL A 110 -17.97 0.93 14.64
N ASP A 111 -18.61 1.30 15.75
CA ASP A 111 -18.46 0.67 17.07
C ASP A 111 -17.01 0.62 17.61
N GLY A 112 -16.11 1.44 17.06
CA GLY A 112 -14.70 1.45 17.43
C GLY A 112 -13.85 0.38 16.74
N GLY A 113 -14.41 -0.32 15.75
CA GLY A 113 -13.66 -1.29 14.94
C GLY A 113 -12.55 -0.65 14.09
N PRO A 114 -11.68 -1.47 13.47
CA PRO A 114 -10.61 -0.98 12.60
C PRO A 114 -11.17 -0.37 11.32
N LEU A 115 -10.77 0.87 11.01
CA LEU A 115 -11.07 1.56 9.76
C LEU A 115 -9.78 1.90 9.04
N LEU A 116 -9.62 1.42 7.81
CA LEU A 116 -8.52 1.81 6.94
C LEU A 116 -8.89 3.00 6.08
N ARG A 117 -7.98 3.97 5.96
CA ARG A 117 -8.18 5.15 5.13
C ARG A 117 -6.85 5.73 4.66
N ASN A 118 -6.90 6.42 3.52
CA ASN A 118 -5.83 7.33 3.11
C ASN A 118 -5.89 8.60 3.96
N ILE A 119 -4.74 9.05 4.44
CA ILE A 119 -4.60 10.27 5.23
C ILE A 119 -3.47 11.11 4.67
N PRO A 120 -3.53 12.44 4.78
CA PRO A 120 -2.33 13.26 4.64
C PRO A 120 -1.41 12.97 5.83
N LEU A 121 -0.16 12.62 5.56
CA LEU A 121 0.85 12.57 6.61
C LEU A 121 1.29 14.00 6.95
N PRO A 122 1.80 14.22 8.17
CA PRO A 122 2.20 15.57 8.59
C PRO A 122 3.40 16.18 7.85
N ASP A 123 4.15 15.37 7.11
CA ASP A 123 5.21 15.80 6.19
C ASP A 123 4.67 16.24 4.81
N GLY A 124 3.36 16.06 4.56
CA GLY A 124 2.70 16.35 3.30
C GLY A 124 2.62 15.14 2.35
N HIS A 125 3.21 13.99 2.71
CA HIS A 125 3.13 12.79 1.90
C HIS A 125 1.77 12.09 2.03
N HIS A 126 1.49 11.19 1.10
CA HIS A 126 0.29 10.36 1.18
C HIS A 126 0.52 9.19 2.13
N GLY A 127 -0.26 9.15 3.20
CA GLY A 127 -0.26 8.04 4.15
C GLY A 127 -1.41 7.09 3.95
N ARG A 128 -1.19 5.86 4.37
CA ARG A 128 -2.24 4.88 4.63
C ARG A 128 -2.28 4.63 6.13
N ALA A 129 -3.47 4.63 6.72
CA ALA A 129 -3.62 4.49 8.16
C ALA A 129 -4.83 3.65 8.56
N VAL A 130 -4.70 2.97 9.69
CA VAL A 130 -5.80 2.31 10.39
C VAL A 130 -6.09 3.03 11.70
N GLY A 131 -7.37 3.27 11.98
CA GLY A 131 -7.86 3.80 13.24
C GLY A 131 -8.77 2.79 13.92
N LEU A 132 -8.55 2.52 15.20
CA LEU A 132 -9.36 1.60 16.01
C LEU A 132 -9.44 2.07 17.46
N ARG A 133 -10.52 1.69 18.15
CA ARG A 133 -10.64 1.90 19.59
C ARG A 133 -9.94 0.76 20.33
N VAL A 134 -9.16 1.12 21.33
CA VAL A 134 -8.45 0.20 22.22
C VAL A 134 -8.80 0.54 23.66
N TYR A 135 -8.72 -0.46 24.53
CA TYR A 135 -8.93 -0.31 25.96
C TYR A 135 -7.67 -0.77 26.68
N PRO A 136 -7.25 -0.07 27.75
CA PRO A 136 -6.16 -0.56 28.57
C PRO A 136 -6.49 -1.97 29.08
N PHE A 137 -5.50 -2.85 29.14
CA PHE A 137 -5.63 -4.09 29.89
C PHE A 137 -5.04 -3.93 31.29
N VAL A 138 -5.47 -4.77 32.21
CA VAL A 138 -4.96 -4.80 33.59
C VAL A 138 -4.42 -6.19 33.86
N VAL A 139 -3.18 -6.27 34.33
CA VAL A 139 -2.58 -7.54 34.73
C VAL A 139 -3.28 -8.10 35.99
N PRO A 140 -3.37 -9.43 36.16
CA PRO A 140 -4.05 -10.04 37.30
C PRO A 140 -3.55 -9.54 38.67
N GLU A 141 -2.25 -9.30 38.80
CA GLU A 141 -1.60 -8.81 40.01
C GLU A 141 -2.12 -7.41 40.39
N GLU A 142 -2.24 -6.52 39.41
CA GLU A 142 -2.74 -5.16 39.61
C GLU A 142 -4.24 -5.17 39.94
N MET A 143 -5.02 -6.08 39.32
CA MET A 143 -6.42 -6.27 39.70
C MET A 143 -6.59 -6.71 41.16
N VAL A 144 -5.67 -7.50 41.70
CA VAL A 144 -5.67 -7.88 43.13
C VAL A 144 -5.32 -6.66 43.99
N ALA A 145 -4.27 -5.92 43.63
CA ALA A 145 -3.86 -4.71 44.35
C ALA A 145 -4.98 -3.65 44.40
N MET A 146 -5.69 -3.43 43.29
CA MET A 146 -6.85 -2.54 43.21
C MET A 146 -7.99 -2.96 44.14
N LYS A 147 -8.27 -4.27 44.24
CA LYS A 147 -9.28 -4.82 45.15
C LYS A 147 -8.90 -4.61 46.61
N GLU A 148 -7.63 -4.84 46.97
CA GLU A 148 -7.12 -4.61 48.32
C GLU A 148 -7.18 -3.14 48.73
N ARG A 149 -6.95 -2.23 47.78
CA ARG A 149 -7.07 -0.77 47.98
C ARG A 149 -8.53 -0.26 47.95
N GLY A 150 -9.49 -1.11 47.57
CA GLY A 150 -10.91 -0.74 47.45
C GLY A 150 -11.25 0.18 46.28
N ARG A 151 -10.39 0.28 45.27
CA ARG A 151 -10.56 1.14 44.09
C ARG A 151 -10.44 0.32 42.81
N ILE A 152 -11.56 -0.25 42.37
CA ILE A 152 -11.62 -0.99 41.10
C ILE A 152 -11.98 0.00 39.99
N ILE A 153 -11.06 0.20 39.06
CA ILE A 153 -11.29 1.00 37.85
C ILE A 153 -11.66 0.04 36.72
N ASP A 154 -12.79 0.28 36.04
CA ASP A 154 -13.15 -0.48 34.83
C ASP A 154 -12.28 0.00 33.66
N PRO A 155 -11.43 -0.85 33.06
CA PRO A 155 -10.58 -0.44 31.94
C PRO A 155 -11.39 0.01 30.73
N LYS A 156 -12.63 -0.48 30.58
CA LYS A 156 -13.54 -0.07 29.50
C LYS A 156 -14.02 1.38 29.64
N SER A 157 -13.90 1.97 30.83
CA SER A 157 -14.24 3.38 31.07
C SER A 157 -13.16 4.35 30.55
N LEU A 158 -12.01 3.84 30.12
CA LEU A 158 -10.86 4.63 29.64
C LEU A 158 -10.52 4.31 28.16
N PRO A 159 -11.45 4.49 27.21
CA PRO A 159 -11.19 4.17 25.82
C PRO A 159 -10.17 5.12 25.18
N HIS A 160 -9.32 4.55 24.34
CA HIS A 160 -8.36 5.28 23.52
C HIS A 160 -8.62 4.98 22.05
N ILE A 161 -8.34 5.94 21.18
CA ILE A 161 -8.30 5.72 19.74
C ILE A 161 -6.84 5.61 19.32
N LEU A 162 -6.45 4.43 18.89
CA LEU A 162 -5.15 4.17 18.28
C LEU A 162 -5.26 4.46 16.78
N VAL A 163 -4.39 5.31 16.28
CA VAL A 163 -4.19 5.53 14.84
C VAL A 163 -2.77 5.13 14.49
N VAL A 164 -2.61 4.20 13.55
CA VAL A 164 -1.32 3.76 13.02
C VAL A 164 -1.27 4.10 11.55
N ALA A 165 -0.18 4.73 11.12
CA ALA A 165 0.05 5.20 9.77
C ALA A 165 1.37 4.68 9.21
N ARG A 166 1.40 4.51 7.89
CA ARG A 166 2.60 4.22 7.09
C ARG A 166 2.63 5.16 5.88
N ASP A 167 3.84 5.51 5.47
CA ASP A 167 4.08 6.24 4.23
C ASP A 167 3.72 5.37 3.02
N ALA A 168 2.87 5.88 2.13
CA ALA A 168 2.49 5.22 0.89
C ALA A 168 3.28 5.75 -0.32
N GLU A 169 4.16 6.74 -0.16
CA GLU A 169 4.98 7.29 -1.24
C GLU A 169 5.88 6.24 -1.93
N PRO A 170 6.54 5.31 -1.20
CA PRO A 170 7.32 4.24 -1.84
C PRO A 170 6.49 3.36 -2.77
N LEU A 171 5.22 3.11 -2.40
CA LEU A 171 4.27 2.36 -3.22
C LEU A 171 3.92 3.14 -4.49
N HIS A 172 3.68 4.45 -4.39
CA HIS A 172 3.39 5.29 -5.56
C HIS A 172 4.57 5.32 -6.53
N HIS A 173 5.79 5.47 -6.04
CA HIS A 173 7.00 5.40 -6.86
C HIS A 173 7.20 4.03 -7.52
N ALA A 174 6.90 2.93 -6.83
CA ALA A 174 6.97 1.59 -7.41
C ALA A 174 5.96 1.42 -8.56
N LEU A 175 4.72 1.88 -8.37
CA LEU A 175 3.68 1.84 -9.40
C LEU A 175 3.98 2.74 -10.59
N GLU A 176 4.56 3.91 -10.36
CA GLU A 176 4.96 4.79 -11.44
C GLU A 176 6.08 4.17 -12.29
N ARG A 177 7.09 3.57 -11.65
CA ARG A 177 8.14 2.83 -12.35
C ARG A 177 7.56 1.67 -13.15
N LEU A 178 6.66 0.89 -12.57
CA LEU A 178 5.99 -0.21 -13.27
C LEU A 178 5.21 0.29 -14.49
N ARG A 179 4.49 1.40 -14.37
CA ARG A 179 3.77 2.02 -15.50
C ARG A 179 4.71 2.35 -16.65
N TRP A 180 5.85 2.97 -16.37
CA TRP A 180 6.83 3.32 -17.41
C TRP A 180 7.50 2.10 -18.03
N VAL A 181 7.82 1.07 -17.23
CA VAL A 181 8.37 -0.19 -17.73
C VAL A 181 7.37 -0.90 -18.66
N LEU A 182 6.09 -0.98 -18.27
CA LEU A 182 5.06 -1.62 -19.10
C LEU A 182 4.78 -0.82 -20.38
N ALA A 183 4.66 0.51 -20.28
CA ALA A 183 4.41 1.36 -21.45
C ALA A 183 5.61 1.37 -22.42
N GLY A 184 6.82 1.59 -21.90
CA GLY A 184 8.04 1.60 -22.70
C GLY A 184 8.35 0.23 -23.30
N GLY A 185 8.21 -0.84 -22.52
CA GLY A 185 8.36 -2.21 -22.97
C GLY A 185 7.36 -2.57 -24.08
N GLY A 186 6.08 -2.26 -23.88
CA GLY A 186 5.04 -2.51 -24.89
C GLY A 186 5.28 -1.75 -26.20
N LEU A 187 5.68 -0.47 -26.12
CA LEU A 187 6.01 0.33 -27.31
C LEU A 187 7.22 -0.23 -28.06
N LEU A 188 8.27 -0.63 -27.34
CA LEU A 188 9.45 -1.27 -27.93
C LEU A 188 9.09 -2.60 -28.58
N THR A 189 8.31 -3.46 -27.91
CA THR A 189 7.87 -4.75 -28.48
C THR A 189 7.06 -4.55 -29.76
N LEU A 190 6.14 -3.59 -29.79
CA LEU A 190 5.38 -3.26 -31.01
C LEU A 190 6.27 -2.72 -32.13
N GLY A 191 7.17 -1.79 -31.80
CA GLY A 191 8.10 -1.21 -32.76
C GLY A 191 9.01 -2.26 -33.38
N PHE A 192 9.65 -3.11 -32.55
CA PHE A 192 10.47 -4.22 -33.01
C PHE A 192 9.67 -5.24 -33.83
N GLY A 193 8.48 -5.60 -33.36
CA GLY A 193 7.58 -6.50 -34.11
C GLY A 193 7.29 -5.97 -35.51
N PHE A 194 6.99 -4.68 -35.64
CA PHE A 194 6.72 -4.06 -36.94
C PHE A 194 7.95 -4.09 -37.87
N VAL A 195 9.13 -3.74 -37.35
CA VAL A 195 10.39 -3.75 -38.11
C VAL A 195 10.75 -5.16 -38.57
N LEU A 196 10.60 -6.16 -37.69
CA LEU A 196 10.90 -7.55 -38.02
C LEU A 196 9.96 -8.10 -39.08
N ILE A 197 8.65 -7.85 -38.98
CA ILE A 197 7.70 -8.31 -39.99
C ILE A 197 7.95 -7.61 -41.34
N ASP A 198 8.21 -6.29 -41.35
CA ASP A 198 8.55 -5.58 -42.60
C ASP A 198 9.82 -6.15 -43.25
N ARG A 199 10.86 -6.39 -42.45
CA ARG A 199 12.13 -6.95 -42.93
C ARG A 199 11.98 -8.37 -43.47
N ALA A 200 11.22 -9.22 -42.78
CA ALA A 200 10.95 -10.59 -43.21
C ALA A 200 10.16 -10.62 -44.53
N ILE A 201 9.14 -9.77 -44.66
CA ILE A 201 8.38 -9.63 -45.91
C ILE A 201 9.32 -9.18 -47.04
N ARG A 202 10.17 -8.18 -46.82
CA ARG A 202 11.14 -7.71 -47.83
C ARG A 202 12.15 -8.79 -48.23
N SER A 203 12.62 -9.61 -47.30
CA SER A 203 13.56 -10.70 -47.62
C SER A 203 12.91 -11.85 -48.37
N SER A 204 11.70 -12.25 -47.96
CA SER A 204 11.02 -13.43 -48.53
C SER A 204 10.44 -13.21 -49.93
N LEU A 205 10.27 -11.97 -50.36
CA LEU A 205 9.71 -11.64 -51.69
C LEU A 205 10.76 -11.28 -52.74
N ARG A 206 12.00 -11.06 -52.32
CA ARG A 206 13.13 -10.83 -53.23
C ARG A 206 13.38 -11.98 -54.23
N PRO A 207 13.18 -13.28 -53.89
CA PRO A 207 13.45 -14.38 -54.83
C PRO A 207 12.42 -14.53 -55.96
N ILE A 208 11.19 -14.02 -55.81
CA ILE A 208 10.11 -14.28 -56.80
C ILE A 208 10.32 -13.44 -58.07
N HIS A 209 10.97 -12.29 -57.99
CA HIS A 209 11.33 -11.48 -59.17
C HIS A 209 12.46 -12.07 -60.00
N LEU A 210 13.16 -13.11 -59.53
CA LEU A 210 14.20 -13.80 -60.30
C LEU A 210 13.65 -14.95 -61.15
N LEU A 211 12.43 -15.43 -60.84
CA LEU A 211 11.77 -16.49 -61.63
C LEU A 211 10.96 -15.94 -62.82
N ASP A 212 10.54 -14.67 -62.76
CA ASP A 212 9.83 -14.00 -63.86
C ASP A 212 10.79 -13.49 -64.96
N SER A 213 12.10 -13.41 -64.66
CA SER A 213 13.15 -13.02 -65.61
C SER A 213 13.79 -14.20 -66.36
N GLN A 214 13.27 -15.41 -66.20
CA GLN A 214 13.75 -16.63 -66.86
C GLN A 214 12.76 -17.24 -67.87
N VAL A 215 11.67 -16.53 -68.20
CA VAL A 215 10.74 -16.91 -69.28
C VAL A 215 10.82 -15.89 -70.41
#